data_AF-A0A257UG75-F1
#
_entry.id   AF-A0A257UG75-F1
#
_cell.length_a   1.000
_cell.length_b   1.000
_cell.length_c   1.000
_cell.angle_alpha   90.00
_cell.angle_beta   90.00
_cell.angle_gamma   90.00
#
_symmetry.space_group_name_H-M   'P 1'
#
loop_
_entity.id
_entity.type
_entity.pdbx_description
1 polymer ?
#
loop_
_entity_poly.entity_id
_entity_poly.type
_entity_poly.pdbx_seq_one_letter_code
_entity_poly.pdbx_strand_id
1 'polypeptide(L)'
;MFIDCIFWDLEDEPDGNVQHLAEHGITIDEFKEVVLDPRNPVTASRSADNFITFGHTSTGKHIAAIWELISDEPRSIRPVTAFEAPTMRGG
;
A
#
# COMPACT_ATOMS: atom_id res chain seq x y z
N MET A 1 9.87 9.13 1.81
CA MET A 1 9.30 8.88 3.15
C MET A 1 9.79 7.52 3.61
N PHE A 2 10.07 7.31 4.90
CA PHE A 2 10.50 6.01 5.44
C PHE A 2 9.44 5.50 6.42
N ILE A 3 9.15 4.20 6.36
CA ILE A 3 8.15 3.54 7.20
C ILE A 3 8.89 2.53 8.08
N ASP A 4 8.72 2.66 9.39
CA ASP A 4 9.36 1.80 10.39
C ASP A 4 8.54 0.53 10.62
N CYS A 5 7.21 0.67 10.71
CA CYS A 5 6.31 -0.41 11.07
C CYS A 5 5.07 -0.44 10.16
N ILE A 6 4.62 -1.65 9.83
CA ILE A 6 3.37 -1.89 9.11
C ILE A 6 2.51 -2.84 9.94
N PHE A 7 1.33 -2.38 10.32
CA PHE A 7 0.35 -3.16 11.07
C PHE A 7 -0.53 -3.98 10.14
N TRP A 8 -0.41 -5.29 10.25
CA TRP A 8 -1.20 -6.25 9.49
C TRP A 8 -2.26 -6.86 10.39
N ASP A 9 -3.47 -7.01 9.87
CA ASP A 9 -4.48 -7.83 10.53
C ASP A 9 -4.17 -9.32 10.34
N LEU A 10 -4.90 -10.17 11.06
CA LEU A 10 -4.77 -11.62 10.96
C LEU A 10 -5.20 -12.09 9.57
N GLU A 11 -4.49 -13.07 9.01
CA GLU A 11 -4.77 -13.61 7.66
C GLU A 11 -6.15 -14.27 7.55
N ASP A 12 -6.67 -14.75 8.69
CA ASP A 12 -8.00 -15.36 8.83
C ASP A 12 -9.12 -14.33 9.08
N GLU A 13 -8.80 -13.03 9.18
CA GLU A 13 -9.82 -11.99 9.34
C GLU A 13 -10.43 -11.66 7.97
N PRO A 14 -11.74 -11.93 7.76
CA PRO A 14 -12.37 -11.84 6.44
C PRO A 14 -12.43 -10.40 5.90
N ASP A 15 -12.53 -9.41 6.79
CA ASP A 15 -12.47 -7.98 6.48
C ASP A 15 -11.08 -7.38 6.81
N GLY A 16 -10.08 -8.24 7.01
CA GLY A 16 -8.73 -7.83 7.36
C GLY A 16 -7.96 -7.30 6.15
N ASN A 17 -6.98 -6.44 6.40
CA ASN A 17 -6.20 -5.81 5.34
C ASN A 17 -5.49 -6.82 4.41
N VAL A 18 -5.12 -8.00 4.95
CA VAL A 18 -4.48 -9.08 4.17
C VAL A 18 -5.46 -9.67 3.15
N GLN A 19 -6.72 -9.90 3.54
CA GLN A 19 -7.71 -10.43 2.61
C GLN A 19 -8.04 -9.44 1.51
N HIS A 20 -8.20 -8.15 1.84
CA HIS A 20 -8.44 -7.12 0.83
C HIS A 20 -7.34 -7.06 -0.24
N LEU A 21 -6.07 -7.27 0.13
CA LEU A 21 -4.98 -7.38 -0.85
C LEU A 21 -5.11 -8.64 -1.72
N ALA A 22 -5.38 -9.77 -1.07
CA ALA A 22 -5.53 -11.06 -1.76
C ALA A 22 -6.72 -11.06 -2.74
N GLU A 23 -7.84 -10.41 -2.39
CA GLU A 23 -9.00 -10.20 -3.26
C GLU A 23 -8.62 -9.48 -4.56
N HIS A 24 -7.64 -8.58 -4.52
CA HIS A 24 -7.10 -7.87 -5.68
C HIS A 24 -5.90 -8.58 -6.33
N GLY A 25 -5.54 -9.79 -5.86
CA GLY A 25 -4.40 -10.54 -6.36
C GLY A 25 -3.06 -9.88 -6.07
N ILE A 26 -2.99 -9.10 -4.99
CA ILE A 26 -1.79 -8.44 -4.50
C ILE A 26 -1.32 -9.15 -3.24
N THR A 27 -0.02 -9.43 -3.17
CA THR A 27 0.59 -10.05 -1.99
C THR A 27 1.08 -9.00 -0.99
N ILE A 28 1.26 -9.42 0.27
CA ILE A 28 1.87 -8.59 1.32
C ILE A 28 3.25 -8.09 0.89
N ASP A 29 4.05 -8.94 0.24
CA ASP A 29 5.37 -8.56 -0.27
C ASP A 29 5.30 -7.51 -1.37
N GLU A 30 4.38 -7.65 -2.34
CA GLU A 30 4.16 -6.63 -3.38
C GLU A 30 3.74 -5.28 -2.77
N PHE A 31 2.86 -5.30 -1.77
CA PHE A 31 2.47 -4.10 -1.04
C PHE A 31 3.66 -3.45 -0.32
N LYS A 32 4.42 -4.25 0.43
CA LYS A 32 5.60 -3.79 1.16
C LYS A 32 6.64 -3.23 0.20
N GLU A 33 6.89 -3.88 -0.93
CA GLU A 33 7.86 -3.42 -1.92
C GLU A 33 7.54 -2.01 -2.40
N VAL A 34 6.26 -1.73 -2.69
CA VAL A 34 5.83 -0.41 -3.15
C VAL A 34 5.88 0.63 -2.04
N VAL A 35 5.42 0.29 -0.85
CA VAL A 35 5.26 1.24 0.25
C VAL A 35 6.57 1.53 0.97
N LEU A 36 7.48 0.56 1.05
CA LEU A 36 8.81 0.71 1.64
C LEU A 36 9.81 1.40 0.70
N ASP A 37 9.52 1.50 -0.60
CA ASP A 37 10.39 2.22 -1.53
C ASP A 37 10.15 3.74 -1.43
N PRO A 38 11.11 4.52 -0.89
CA PRO A 38 10.97 5.96 -0.71
C PRO A 38 10.95 6.73 -2.04
N ARG A 39 11.29 6.09 -3.16
CA ARG A 39 11.31 6.69 -4.50
C ARG A 39 9.92 6.71 -5.13
N ASN A 40 9.00 5.89 -4.63
CA ASN A 40 7.65 5.81 -5.16
C ASN A 40 6.84 7.07 -4.81
N PRO A 41 6.05 7.60 -5.75
CA PRO A 41 5.20 8.75 -5.49
C PRO A 41 4.14 8.40 -4.43
N VAL A 42 4.16 9.17 -3.34
CA VAL A 42 3.14 9.13 -2.29
C VAL A 42 2.23 10.35 -2.45
N THR A 43 0.93 10.10 -2.55
CA THR A 43 -0.11 11.12 -2.60
C THR A 43 -0.91 11.07 -1.32
N ALA A 44 -0.95 12.19 -0.59
CA ALA A 44 -1.83 12.36 0.55
C ALA A 44 -3.13 13.01 0.08
N SER A 45 -4.28 12.43 0.44
CA SER A 45 -5.53 13.17 0.32
C SER A 45 -5.60 14.19 1.44
N ARG A 46 -5.67 15.48 1.13
CA ARG A 46 -5.63 16.58 2.11
C ARG A 46 -6.78 16.57 3.13
N SER A 47 -7.78 15.71 2.93
CA SER A 47 -8.98 15.58 3.74
C SER A 47 -9.26 14.15 4.21
N ALA A 48 -8.46 13.16 3.78
CA ALA A 48 -8.66 11.76 4.18
C ALA A 48 -7.40 11.30 4.91
N ASP A 49 -7.59 10.54 5.98
CA ASP A 49 -6.54 9.92 6.81
C ASP A 49 -5.66 8.91 6.03
N ASN A 50 -5.90 8.80 4.73
CA ASN A 50 -5.43 7.75 3.86
C ASN A 50 -4.45 8.34 2.84
N PHE A 51 -3.29 7.70 2.78
CA PHE A 51 -2.24 7.93 1.81
C PHE A 51 -2.31 6.88 0.72
N ILE A 52 -1.87 7.26 -0.47
CA ILE A 52 -1.82 6.38 -1.63
C ILE A 52 -0.40 6.40 -2.19
N THR A 53 0.25 5.25 -2.23
CA THR A 53 1.56 5.07 -2.86
C THR A 53 1.37 4.31 -4.16
N PHE A 54 1.84 4.88 -5.26
CA PHE A 54 1.87 4.19 -6.55
C PHE A 54 3.27 3.64 -6.81
N GLY A 55 3.36 2.39 -7.20
CA GLY A 55 4.66 1.78 -7.48
C GLY A 55 4.58 0.54 -8.34
N HIS A 56 5.72 0.24 -8.95
CA HIS A 56 5.90 -1.01 -9.68
C HIS A 56 6.41 -2.09 -8.74
N THR A 57 5.85 -3.28 -8.88
CA THR A 57 6.30 -4.47 -8.17
C THR A 57 7.32 -5.24 -9.02
N SER A 58 8.12 -6.08 -8.37
CA SER A 58 9.08 -6.99 -9.01
C SER A 58 8.39 -8.02 -9.92
N THR A 59 7.11 -8.28 -9.71
CA THR A 59 6.25 -9.10 -10.58
C THR A 59 5.84 -8.38 -11.87
N GLY A 60 6.16 -7.09 -12.01
CA GLY A 60 5.87 -6.25 -13.17
C GLY A 60 4.50 -5.59 -13.15
N LYS A 61 3.74 -5.71 -12.05
CA LYS A 61 2.46 -5.00 -11.87
C LYS A 61 2.71 -3.57 -11.43
N HIS A 62 1.79 -2.67 -11.78
CA HIS A 62 1.74 -1.35 -11.18
C HIS A 62 0.55 -1.32 -10.24
N ILE A 63 0.80 -1.09 -8.95
CA ILE A 63 -0.26 -1.11 -7.94
C ILE A 63 -0.42 0.27 -7.31
N ALA A 64 -1.64 0.55 -6.87
CA ALA A 64 -1.95 1.64 -5.97
C ALA A 64 -2.14 1.05 -4.57
N ALA A 65 -1.20 1.31 -3.67
CA ALA A 65 -1.23 0.89 -2.28
C ALA A 65 -1.82 1.99 -1.41
N ILE A 66 -2.99 1.73 -0.82
CA ILE A 66 -3.68 2.64 0.09
C ILE A 66 -3.36 2.23 1.52
N TRP A 67 -2.94 3.20 2.34
CA TRP A 67 -2.60 2.98 3.74
C TRP A 67 -2.94 4.20 4.59
N GLU A 68 -3.21 3.95 5.86
CA GLU A 68 -3.47 4.96 6.88
C GLU A 68 -2.22 5.15 7.74
N LEU A 69 -1.96 6.39 8.15
CA LEU A 69 -0.87 6.71 9.06
C LEU A 69 -1.35 6.55 10.51
N ILE A 70 -0.85 5.56 11.23
CA ILE A 70 -1.21 5.29 12.62
C ILE A 70 -0.38 6.16 13.59
N SER A 71 0.91 6.36 13.29
CA SER A 71 1.81 7.19 14.08
C SER A 71 2.92 7.78 13.21
N ASP A 72 3.35 9.01 13.48
CA ASP A 72 4.47 9.63 12.75
C ASP A 72 5.85 9.29 13.36
N GLU A 73 5.92 8.95 14.65
CA GLU A 73 7.20 8.62 15.31
C GLU A 73 7.02 7.52 16.39
N PRO A 74 7.41 6.26 16.12
CA PRO A 74 7.94 5.73 14.86
C PRO A 74 6.88 5.71 13.74
N ARG A 75 7.30 5.88 12.48
CA ARG A 75 6.36 5.93 11.35
C ARG A 75 5.69 4.59 11.15
N SER A 76 4.46 4.50 11.61
CA SER A 76 3.67 3.28 11.63
C SER A 76 2.44 3.47 10.77
N ILE A 77 2.21 2.54 9.86
CA ILE A 77 1.08 2.59 8.94
C ILE A 77 0.23 1.33 9.04
N ARG A 78 -1.02 1.43 8.60
CA ARG A 78 -1.92 0.29 8.42
C ARG A 78 -2.32 0.23 6.93
N PRO A 79 -2.09 -0.90 6.23
CA PRO A 79 -2.63 -1.10 4.89
C PRO A 79 -4.15 -1.04 4.93
N VAL A 80 -4.78 -0.37 3.97
CA VAL A 80 -6.24 -0.40 3.83
C VAL A 80 -6.61 -1.36 2.71
N THR A 81 -6.00 -1.17 1.54
CA THR A 81 -6.18 -2.02 0.36
C THR A 81 -5.07 -1.74 -0.66
N ALA A 82 -4.88 -2.62 -1.63
CA ALA A 82 -4.17 -2.28 -2.85
C ALA A 82 -4.78 -2.98 -4.04
N PHE A 83 -4.70 -2.33 -5.18
CA PHE A 83 -5.21 -2.86 -6.44
C PHE A 83 -4.26 -2.49 -7.58
N GLU A 84 -4.34 -3.26 -8.66
CA GLU A 84 -3.61 -2.95 -9.88
C GLU A 84 -4.13 -1.63 -10.47
N ALA A 85 -3.24 -0.65 -10.58
CA ALA A 85 -3.52 0.64 -11.18
C ALA A 85 -3.10 0.60 -12.65
N PRO A 86 -3.89 1.17 -13.58
CA PRO A 86 -3.45 1.29 -14.96
C PRO A 86 -2.15 2.08 -14.99
N THR A 87 -1.09 1.47 -15.54
CA THR A 87 0.08 2.24 -15.95
C THR A 87 -0.40 3.29 -16.94
N MET A 88 -0.16 4.57 -16.69
CA MET A 88 -0.24 5.56 -17.76
C MET A 88 0.88 5.26 -18.76
N ARG A 89 0.69 4.24 -19.59
CA ARG A 89 1.38 4.08 -20.86
C ARG A 89 0.84 5.21 -21.74
N GLY A 90 1.57 6.32 -21.76
CA GLY A 90 1.43 7.29 -22.85
C GLY A 90 1.54 6.54 -24.17
N GLY A 91 0.54 6.75 -25.03
CA GLY A 91 0.56 6.31 -26.43
C GLY A 91 1.50 7.12 -27.30
#